data_AF-A0A5V6DMW7-F1
#
_entry.id   AF-A0A5V6DMW7-F1
#
_cell.length_a   1.000
_cell.length_b   1.000
_cell.length_c   1.000
_cell.angle_alpha   90.00
_cell.angle_beta   90.00
_cell.angle_gamma   90.00
#
_symmetry.space_group_name_H-M   'P 1'
#
loop_
_entity.id
_entity.type
_entity.pdbx_description
1 polymer ?
#
loop_
_entity_poly.entity_id
_entity_poly.type
_entity_poly.pdbx_seq_one_letter_code
_entity_poly.pdbx_strand_id
1 'polypeptide(L)'
;ANAATNDISGQTYNTFHHYNDATYADDVYYDGYVGWNNYAADSYYNGDIYPVINNATVNGVISTYYLDDGISTNTNANSLTIKNSTIHGMIYSECMTTDCADRADDYYHDRLALTVDNSTIDDNYEHYTYNGTYNNAADTHVVNVFNIGTAITLDQEVDLSISNNSHVAGITLTQGYEWEDIDDNTVSTGVNSSEVFNNTITVKDSTVTSGSWTDEGTTGWFGNTGNASDYNGKGWNADDIALAVIAHPAADNAMQTTATFDNSTLMGDVFFSSNFDENFFPHGRDSYRDADGDVDTNG
;
A
#
# COMPACT_ATOMS: atom_id res chain seq x y z
N ALA A 1 17.59 19.24 17.16
CA ALA A 1 16.93 18.43 16.12
C ALA A 1 16.98 19.28 14.85
N ASN A 2 17.78 18.88 13.87
CA ASN A 2 17.64 19.45 12.54
C ASN A 2 16.42 18.74 11.95
N ALA A 3 15.35 19.47 11.66
CA ALA A 3 14.26 18.93 10.86
C ALA A 3 14.87 18.45 9.54
N ALA A 4 14.56 17.22 9.14
CA ALA A 4 14.84 16.81 7.78
C ALA A 4 14.07 17.77 6.84
N THR A 5 14.65 18.14 5.70
CA THR A 5 14.01 19.12 4.80
C THR A 5 12.67 18.65 4.22
N ASN A 6 12.39 17.35 4.34
CA ASN A 6 11.16 16.65 3.98
C ASN A 6 10.26 16.32 5.19
N ASP A 7 10.55 16.87 6.38
CA ASP A 7 9.67 16.75 7.55
C ASP A 7 8.44 17.67 7.40
N ILE A 8 7.29 17.04 7.22
CA ILE A 8 6.00 17.72 7.02
C ILE A 8 5.24 17.95 8.33
N SER A 9 5.85 17.63 9.49
CA SER A 9 5.19 17.74 10.78
C SER A 9 4.65 19.14 11.05
N GLY A 10 3.41 19.23 11.53
CA GLY A 10 2.76 20.52 11.83
C GLY A 10 2.17 21.24 10.62
N GLN A 11 2.21 20.66 9.41
CA GLN A 11 1.82 21.32 8.18
C GLN A 11 0.65 20.62 7.48
N THR A 12 0.04 21.32 6.53
CA THR A 12 -0.78 20.69 5.49
C THR A 12 0.11 20.41 4.28
N TYR A 13 0.15 19.16 3.83
CA TYR A 13 0.96 18.70 2.72
C TYR A 13 0.06 18.10 1.65
N ASN A 14 0.31 18.40 0.38
CA ASN A 14 -0.37 17.74 -0.74
C ASN A 14 0.66 16.87 -1.43
N THR A 15 0.30 15.66 -1.83
CA THR A 15 1.25 14.77 -2.53
C THR A 15 1.22 14.99 -4.04
N PHE A 16 0.26 15.77 -4.53
CA PHE A 16 0.10 16.10 -5.94
C PHE A 16 0.16 17.63 -6.13
N HIS A 17 0.90 18.06 -7.15
CA HIS A 17 1.15 19.48 -7.43
C HIS A 17 1.03 19.77 -8.93
N HIS A 18 0.31 20.84 -9.28
CA HIS A 18 0.32 21.41 -10.63
C HIS A 18 1.01 22.77 -10.61
N TYR A 19 1.99 22.96 -11.49
CA TYR A 19 2.75 24.20 -11.59
C TYR A 19 2.19 25.09 -12.70
N ASN A 20 1.77 26.30 -12.33
CA ASN A 20 1.23 27.29 -13.26
C ASN A 20 2.32 28.16 -13.90
N ASP A 21 3.40 27.53 -14.38
CA ASP A 21 4.48 28.26 -15.05
C ASP A 21 5.13 27.45 -16.19
N ALA A 22 5.79 28.16 -17.10
CA ALA A 22 6.40 27.56 -18.30
C ALA A 22 7.77 26.90 -18.06
N THR A 23 8.23 26.82 -16.81
CA THR A 23 9.49 26.12 -16.47
C THR A 23 9.28 24.63 -16.26
N TYR A 24 8.05 24.21 -15.98
CA TYR A 24 7.62 22.82 -15.89
C TYR A 24 6.83 22.40 -17.14
N ALA A 25 6.76 21.08 -17.36
CA ALA A 25 5.82 20.53 -18.32
C ALA A 25 4.40 20.74 -17.80
N ASP A 26 3.43 20.83 -18.72
CA ASP A 26 2.03 20.98 -18.37
C ASP A 26 1.46 19.63 -17.88
N ASP A 27 1.64 19.35 -16.58
CA ASP A 27 1.24 18.09 -15.95
C ASP A 27 1.14 18.24 -14.41
N VAL A 28 0.62 17.19 -13.77
CA VAL A 28 0.59 17.04 -12.31
C VAL A 28 1.78 16.20 -11.85
N TYR A 29 2.53 16.75 -10.90
CA TYR A 29 3.69 16.13 -10.28
C TYR A 29 3.29 15.44 -8.98
N TYR A 30 3.96 14.33 -8.67
CA TYR A 30 3.74 13.56 -7.46
C TYR A 30 4.97 13.64 -6.55
N ASP A 31 4.75 14.17 -5.34
CA ASP A 31 5.74 14.34 -4.28
C ASP A 31 5.25 13.58 -3.02
N GLY A 32 4.81 12.33 -3.15
CA GLY A 32 4.24 11.54 -2.04
C GLY A 32 5.12 10.39 -1.55
N TYR A 33 6.34 10.24 -2.05
CA TYR A 33 7.19 9.12 -1.66
C TYR A 33 7.84 9.33 -0.29
N VAL A 34 7.80 8.30 0.54
CA VAL A 34 8.39 8.34 1.89
C VAL A 34 9.85 7.88 1.88
N GLY A 35 10.74 8.57 2.62
CA GLY A 35 12.16 8.19 2.73
C GLY A 35 12.99 8.99 3.75
N TRP A 36 14.13 8.44 4.17
CA TRP A 36 14.92 8.92 5.32
C TRP A 36 15.98 10.01 5.02
N ASN A 37 16.33 10.37 3.78
CA ASN A 37 17.37 11.39 3.50
C ASN A 37 17.31 12.07 2.11
N ASN A 38 17.57 13.39 2.06
CA ASN A 38 17.53 14.26 0.87
C ASN A 38 18.86 15.02 0.57
N TYR A 39 19.99 14.72 1.23
CA TYR A 39 21.23 15.48 0.95
C TYR A 39 22.53 14.67 1.07
N ALA A 40 22.88 13.89 0.03
CA ALA A 40 24.28 13.60 -0.37
C ALA A 40 24.30 12.88 -1.75
N ALA A 41 25.46 12.87 -2.41
CA ALA A 41 25.70 12.32 -3.77
C ALA A 41 25.48 10.79 -3.94
N ASP A 42 24.88 10.14 -2.95
CA ASP A 42 24.45 8.74 -2.95
C ASP A 42 22.89 8.67 -2.94
N SER A 43 22.26 9.59 -3.68
CA SER A 43 20.81 9.89 -3.70
C SER A 43 20.01 8.99 -4.66
N TYR A 44 19.96 7.68 -4.42
CA TYR A 44 19.22 6.83 -5.36
C TYR A 44 17.70 6.94 -5.22
N TYR A 45 17.16 7.22 -4.02
CA TYR A 45 15.72 7.37 -3.78
C TYR A 45 15.42 8.49 -2.78
N ASN A 46 15.11 9.66 -3.30
CA ASN A 46 14.88 10.84 -2.49
C ASN A 46 13.43 10.87 -1.99
N GLY A 47 13.20 10.54 -0.72
CA GLY A 47 11.86 10.63 -0.13
C GLY A 47 11.38 12.08 -0.05
N ASP A 48 10.23 12.36 -0.64
CA ASP A 48 9.50 13.64 -0.54
C ASP A 48 9.02 13.92 0.87
N ILE A 49 8.73 12.85 1.62
CA ILE A 49 8.18 12.88 2.97
C ILE A 49 9.09 12.10 3.92
N TYR A 50 9.42 12.71 5.06
CA TYR A 50 10.09 12.02 6.15
C TYR A 50 9.17 10.95 6.77
N PRO A 51 9.65 9.74 7.11
CA PRO A 51 8.80 8.60 7.47
C PRO A 51 8.15 8.68 8.86
N VAL A 52 8.33 9.80 9.54
CA VAL A 52 7.66 10.11 10.80
C VAL A 52 6.82 11.36 10.58
N ILE A 53 5.55 11.14 10.27
CA ILE A 53 4.55 12.19 10.06
C ILE A 53 3.87 12.47 11.39
N ASN A 54 4.01 13.68 11.92
CA ASN A 54 3.44 14.04 13.21
C ASN A 54 2.69 15.37 13.17
N ASN A 55 1.45 15.37 13.65
CA ASN A 55 0.60 16.56 13.72
C ASN A 55 0.45 17.25 12.34
N ALA A 56 0.31 16.47 11.27
CA ALA A 56 0.17 16.96 9.90
C ALA A 56 -1.21 16.63 9.34
N THR A 57 -1.60 17.39 8.31
CA THR A 57 -2.70 17.00 7.42
C THR A 57 -2.10 16.69 6.06
N VAL A 58 -2.33 15.51 5.51
CA VAL A 58 -1.86 15.16 4.17
C VAL A 58 -3.05 14.96 3.26
N ASN A 59 -3.09 15.63 2.11
CA ASN A 59 -4.10 15.37 1.08
C ASN A 59 -3.41 14.69 -0.09
N GLY A 60 -3.64 13.40 -0.28
CA GLY A 60 -2.79 12.66 -1.20
C GLY A 60 -2.69 11.18 -0.98
N VAL A 61 -1.89 10.58 -1.84
CA VAL A 61 -1.37 9.22 -1.66
C VAL A 61 0.04 9.31 -1.10
N ILE A 62 0.28 8.65 0.03
CA ILE A 62 1.61 8.48 0.61
C ILE A 62 2.12 7.12 0.16
N SER A 63 3.20 7.11 -0.64
CA SER A 63 3.79 5.86 -1.14
C SER A 63 4.99 5.42 -0.30
N THR A 64 4.99 4.16 0.14
CA THR A 64 6.12 3.51 0.82
C THR A 64 7.08 2.82 -0.16
N TYR A 65 6.90 2.97 -1.47
CA TYR A 65 7.65 2.25 -2.51
C TYR A 65 9.17 2.31 -2.35
N TYR A 66 9.70 3.44 -1.88
CA TYR A 66 11.14 3.66 -1.68
C TYR A 66 11.61 3.55 -0.23
N LEU A 67 10.74 3.19 0.72
CA LEU A 67 11.15 2.99 2.11
C LEU A 67 12.07 1.78 2.28
N ASP A 68 11.81 0.75 1.49
CA ASP A 68 12.63 -0.44 1.36
C ASP A 68 13.24 -0.46 -0.03
N ASP A 69 14.46 0.07 -0.17
CA ASP A 69 15.17 0.03 -1.45
C ASP A 69 15.98 -1.26 -1.64
N GLY A 70 15.96 -2.17 -0.65
CA GLY A 70 16.63 -3.47 -0.69
C GLY A 70 18.15 -3.43 -0.89
N ILE A 71 18.77 -2.24 -0.88
CA ILE A 71 20.21 -2.12 -1.09
C ILE A 71 20.91 -2.54 0.20
N SER A 72 21.82 -3.52 0.12
CA SER A 72 22.55 -4.05 1.28
C SER A 72 23.34 -3.02 2.12
N THR A 73 23.57 -1.81 1.59
CA THR A 73 24.18 -0.68 2.30
C THR A 73 23.18 0.28 2.94
N ASN A 74 21.90 0.19 2.60
CA ASN A 74 20.85 0.97 3.23
C ASN A 74 20.54 0.37 4.62
N THR A 75 20.76 1.19 5.65
CA THR A 75 20.45 0.82 7.05
C THR A 75 19.20 1.51 7.57
N ASN A 76 18.45 2.18 6.69
CA ASN A 76 17.20 2.83 7.04
C ASN A 76 16.14 1.76 7.34
N ALA A 77 15.27 2.04 8.29
CA ALA A 77 14.19 1.13 8.62
C ALA A 77 13.06 1.26 7.59
N ASN A 78 12.57 0.14 7.07
CA ASN A 78 11.32 0.05 6.31
C ASN A 78 10.13 0.29 7.26
N SER A 79 9.90 1.56 7.58
CA SER A 79 8.92 1.95 8.58
C SER A 79 8.32 3.31 8.28
N LEU A 80 7.01 3.41 8.47
CA LEU A 80 6.24 4.64 8.39
C LEU A 80 5.44 4.79 9.69
N THR A 81 5.59 5.94 10.35
CA THR A 81 4.83 6.30 11.54
C THR A 81 3.99 7.53 11.26
N ILE A 82 2.67 7.40 11.43
CA ILE A 82 1.68 8.47 11.34
C ILE A 82 1.12 8.71 12.72
N LYS A 83 1.36 9.91 13.26
CA LYS A 83 1.00 10.25 14.63
C LYS A 83 0.24 11.57 14.71
N ASN A 84 -0.84 11.63 15.48
CA ASN A 84 -1.64 12.86 15.66
C ASN A 84 -2.04 13.54 14.35
N SER A 85 -2.19 12.78 13.26
CA SER A 85 -2.29 13.32 11.90
C SER A 85 -3.60 12.92 11.24
N THR A 86 -3.96 13.64 10.19
CA THR A 86 -5.09 13.31 9.32
C THR A 86 -4.58 13.13 7.90
N ILE A 87 -4.82 11.96 7.32
CA ILE A 87 -4.50 11.65 5.93
C ILE A 87 -5.83 11.57 5.19
N HIS A 88 -6.01 12.50 4.24
CA HIS A 88 -7.11 12.52 3.29
C HIS A 88 -6.61 11.88 1.99
N GLY A 89 -6.80 10.58 1.86
CA GLY A 89 -6.36 9.75 0.74
C GLY A 89 -5.85 8.39 1.21
N MET A 90 -4.66 7.98 0.75
CA MET A 90 -4.22 6.59 0.90
C MET A 90 -2.77 6.46 1.35
N ILE A 91 -2.49 5.35 2.03
CA ILE A 91 -1.15 4.79 2.16
C ILE A 91 -1.04 3.65 1.14
N TYR A 92 -0.07 3.74 0.24
CA TYR A 92 0.11 2.79 -0.85
C TYR A 92 1.55 2.27 -0.89
N SER A 93 1.77 1.01 -1.23
CA SER A 93 3.14 0.46 -1.27
C SER A 93 3.78 0.44 -2.65
N GLU A 94 3.00 0.61 -3.72
CA GLU A 94 3.53 0.55 -5.07
C GLU A 94 3.92 1.94 -5.58
N CYS A 95 4.51 1.92 -6.77
CA CYS A 95 4.89 3.10 -7.52
C CYS A 95 3.66 3.90 -7.97
N MET A 96 3.72 5.23 -7.87
CA MET A 96 2.64 6.14 -8.26
C MET A 96 2.89 6.85 -9.59
N THR A 97 4.08 6.69 -10.19
CA THR A 97 4.49 7.36 -11.43
C THR A 97 4.95 6.33 -12.47
N THR A 98 5.20 6.73 -13.71
CA THR A 98 5.69 5.79 -14.75
C THR A 98 7.18 5.52 -14.68
N ASP A 99 7.92 6.32 -13.92
CA ASP A 99 9.37 6.42 -13.99
C ASP A 99 10.04 5.95 -12.69
N CYS A 100 9.36 5.11 -11.90
CA CYS A 100 10.03 4.49 -10.76
C CYS A 100 11.15 3.59 -11.24
N ALA A 101 12.29 3.65 -10.55
CA ALA A 101 13.36 2.71 -10.84
C ALA A 101 12.97 1.32 -10.31
N ASP A 102 13.42 0.31 -11.03
CA ASP A 102 13.38 -1.08 -10.57
C ASP A 102 14.17 -1.18 -9.26
N ARG A 103 13.65 -1.98 -8.34
CA ARG A 103 14.32 -2.29 -7.08
C ARG A 103 15.60 -3.08 -7.37
N ALA A 104 16.61 -2.97 -6.51
CA ALA A 104 17.90 -3.61 -6.74
C ALA A 104 17.77 -5.15 -6.76
N ASP A 105 18.50 -5.84 -7.66
CA ASP A 105 18.48 -7.30 -7.82
C ASP A 105 18.92 -8.10 -6.57
N ASP A 106 19.55 -7.47 -5.57
CA ASP A 106 19.97 -8.08 -4.29
C ASP A 106 18.96 -7.86 -3.15
N TYR A 107 17.70 -7.64 -3.51
CA TYR A 107 16.61 -7.24 -2.64
C TYR A 107 16.41 -8.17 -1.44
N TYR A 108 16.48 -7.60 -0.23
CA TYR A 108 15.99 -8.24 0.99
C TYR A 108 14.65 -7.60 1.34
N HIS A 109 13.55 -8.25 0.97
CA HIS A 109 12.21 -7.83 1.40
C HIS A 109 12.14 -7.92 2.92
N ASP A 110 12.21 -6.78 3.61
CA ASP A 110 11.86 -6.71 5.01
C ASP A 110 10.41 -6.24 5.17
N ARG A 111 9.82 -6.61 6.29
CA ARG A 111 8.42 -6.34 6.55
C ARG A 111 8.22 -4.86 6.89
N LEU A 112 7.28 -4.20 6.21
CA LEU A 112 6.94 -2.81 6.50
C LEU A 112 6.39 -2.68 7.92
N ALA A 113 7.06 -1.89 8.76
CA ALA A 113 6.52 -1.50 10.05
C ALA A 113 5.67 -0.22 9.91
N LEU A 114 4.35 -0.38 9.78
CA LEU A 114 3.41 0.74 9.64
C LEU A 114 2.68 1.01 10.96
N THR A 115 2.82 2.23 11.48
CA THR A 115 2.15 2.67 12.71
C THR A 115 1.20 3.82 12.46
N VAL A 116 -0.06 3.66 12.87
CA VAL A 116 -1.09 4.70 12.91
C VAL A 116 -1.47 4.94 14.39
N ASP A 117 -1.07 6.09 14.92
CA ASP A 117 -1.19 6.44 16.35
C ASP A 117 -1.98 7.75 16.50
N ASN A 118 -3.15 7.69 17.15
CA ASN A 118 -4.05 8.83 17.33
C ASN A 118 -4.25 9.63 16.04
N SER A 119 -4.50 8.92 14.94
CA SER A 119 -4.56 9.50 13.60
C SER A 119 -5.79 9.02 12.83
N THR A 120 -6.19 9.79 11.82
CA THR A 120 -7.26 9.42 10.90
C THR A 120 -6.67 9.23 9.51
N ILE A 121 -7.01 8.14 8.84
CA ILE A 121 -6.76 7.91 7.42
C ILE A 121 -8.12 7.65 6.80
N ASP A 122 -8.64 8.64 6.09
CA ASP A 122 -9.85 8.53 5.30
C ASP A 122 -9.48 8.46 3.82
N ASP A 123 -10.28 7.75 3.04
CA ASP A 123 -10.14 7.56 1.61
C ASP A 123 -11.05 8.49 0.80
N ASN A 124 -11.63 9.54 1.42
CA ASN A 124 -12.59 10.43 0.74
C ASN A 124 -11.97 11.33 -0.34
N TYR A 125 -10.64 11.37 -0.44
CA TYR A 125 -9.94 12.30 -1.33
C TYR A 125 -9.33 11.55 -2.52
N GLU A 126 -10.19 11.17 -3.47
CA GLU A 126 -9.78 10.32 -4.59
C GLU A 126 -9.67 11.06 -5.93
N HIS A 127 -10.10 12.33 -5.96
CA HIS A 127 -10.06 13.21 -7.14
C HIS A 127 -9.32 14.50 -6.83
N TYR A 128 -8.20 14.72 -7.49
CA TYR A 128 -7.42 15.94 -7.39
C TYR A 128 -7.60 16.74 -8.67
N THR A 129 -8.45 17.77 -8.62
CA THR A 129 -8.64 18.71 -9.75
C THR A 129 -7.80 19.96 -9.55
N TYR A 130 -6.91 20.23 -10.50
CA TYR A 130 -6.08 21.42 -10.54
C TYR A 130 -6.59 22.34 -11.63
N ASN A 131 -7.11 23.50 -11.24
CA ASN A 131 -7.55 24.55 -12.16
C ASN A 131 -6.49 25.66 -12.17
N GLY A 132 -6.02 26.00 -13.36
CA GLY A 132 -4.85 26.85 -13.48
C GLY A 132 -4.78 27.61 -14.80
N THR A 133 -3.57 28.09 -15.08
CA THR A 133 -3.22 28.62 -16.39
C THR A 133 -1.86 28.10 -16.82
N TYR A 134 -1.80 27.44 -17.96
CA TYR A 134 -0.54 27.10 -18.62
C TYR A 134 -0.33 28.02 -19.83
N ASN A 135 0.84 28.68 -19.90
CA ASN A 135 1.17 29.60 -20.99
C ASN A 135 0.09 30.69 -21.27
N ASN A 136 -0.53 31.23 -20.22
CA ASN A 136 -1.63 32.22 -20.28
C ASN A 136 -2.95 31.71 -20.89
N ALA A 137 -3.13 30.39 -21.06
CA ALA A 137 -4.41 29.77 -21.37
C ALA A 137 -4.99 29.12 -20.12
N ALA A 138 -6.32 29.09 -19.99
CA ALA A 138 -6.97 28.33 -18.93
C ALA A 138 -6.66 26.84 -19.12
N ASP A 139 -6.34 26.17 -18.02
CA ASP A 139 -5.89 24.79 -18.02
C ASP A 139 -6.50 24.03 -16.83
N THR A 140 -6.68 22.72 -17.00
CA THR A 140 -7.30 21.84 -16.01
C THR A 140 -6.72 20.44 -16.10
N HIS A 141 -6.20 19.97 -14.96
CA HIS A 141 -5.73 18.60 -14.80
C HIS A 141 -6.51 17.87 -13.72
N VAL A 142 -6.64 16.56 -13.89
CA VAL A 142 -7.33 15.69 -12.95
C VAL A 142 -6.45 14.48 -12.69
N VAL A 143 -6.16 14.22 -11.42
CA VAL A 143 -5.57 12.95 -10.97
C VAL A 143 -6.64 12.18 -10.20
N ASN A 144 -6.86 10.94 -10.62
CA ASN A 144 -7.80 10.03 -10.00
C ASN A 144 -7.02 8.89 -9.35
N VAL A 145 -7.35 8.58 -8.11
CA VAL A 145 -6.72 7.50 -7.35
C VAL A 145 -7.73 6.48 -6.80
N PHE A 146 -9.03 6.68 -6.97
CA PHE A 146 -10.09 5.82 -6.39
C PHE A 146 -9.98 4.32 -6.71
N ASN A 147 -9.23 3.94 -7.75
CA ASN A 147 -9.13 2.58 -8.23
C ASN A 147 -7.88 1.82 -7.72
N ILE A 148 -7.07 2.44 -6.85
CA ILE A 148 -5.85 1.81 -6.33
C ILE A 148 -6.06 1.15 -4.94
N GLY A 149 -7.27 1.19 -4.39
CA GLY A 149 -7.67 0.44 -3.21
C GLY A 149 -8.29 1.31 -2.10
N THR A 150 -8.26 0.79 -0.87
CA THR A 150 -8.75 1.45 0.35
C THR A 150 -7.70 2.38 0.98
N ALA A 151 -8.05 3.07 2.08
CA ALA A 151 -7.16 4.01 2.80
C ALA A 151 -5.77 3.46 3.13
N ILE A 152 -5.64 2.16 3.44
CA ILE A 152 -4.35 1.47 3.47
C ILE A 152 -4.41 0.36 2.43
N THR A 153 -3.54 0.42 1.41
CA THR A 153 -3.41 -0.63 0.39
C THR A 153 -1.96 -1.02 0.23
N LEU A 154 -1.62 -2.26 0.59
CA LEU A 154 -0.25 -2.73 0.66
C LEU A 154 -0.09 -4.04 -0.08
N ASP A 155 0.90 -4.06 -0.95
CA ASP A 155 1.37 -5.14 -1.80
C ASP A 155 2.71 -5.70 -1.28
N GLN A 156 2.89 -5.61 0.04
CA GLN A 156 4.10 -6.06 0.74
C GLN A 156 3.74 -6.63 2.12
N GLU A 157 4.64 -7.44 2.68
CA GLU A 157 4.49 -7.91 4.06
C GLU A 157 4.41 -6.71 5.01
N VAL A 158 3.53 -6.75 6.00
CA VAL A 158 3.35 -5.65 6.94
C VAL A 158 3.21 -6.08 8.41
N ASP A 159 3.84 -5.31 9.30
CA ASP A 159 3.49 -5.16 10.71
C ASP A 159 2.71 -3.86 10.90
N LEU A 160 1.38 -3.95 10.82
CA LEU A 160 0.47 -2.83 10.95
C LEU A 160 -0.02 -2.69 12.40
N SER A 161 0.25 -1.54 13.01
CA SER A 161 -0.23 -1.17 14.34
C SER A 161 -1.13 0.07 14.26
N ILE A 162 -2.40 -0.07 14.61
CA ILE A 162 -3.38 1.02 14.69
C ILE A 162 -3.79 1.19 16.14
N SER A 163 -3.56 2.37 16.72
CA SER A 163 -3.72 2.58 18.16
C SER A 163 -4.17 3.98 18.56
N ASN A 164 -4.56 4.11 19.82
CA ASN A 164 -4.83 5.37 20.51
C ASN A 164 -5.94 6.21 19.85
N ASN A 165 -7.12 5.63 19.67
CA ASN A 165 -8.28 6.28 19.03
C ASN A 165 -7.99 6.68 17.58
N SER A 166 -7.31 5.81 16.84
CA SER A 166 -7.13 5.98 15.40
C SER A 166 -8.38 5.53 14.63
N HIS A 167 -8.56 6.08 13.43
CA HIS A 167 -9.66 5.78 12.52
C HIS A 167 -9.10 5.51 11.12
N VAL A 168 -9.38 4.35 10.53
CA VAL A 168 -8.89 3.98 9.19
C VAL A 168 -10.05 3.46 8.32
N ALA A 169 -10.19 4.00 7.11
CA ALA A 169 -11.21 3.62 6.14
C ALA A 169 -10.74 2.49 5.21
N GLY A 170 -10.83 1.26 5.68
CA GLY A 170 -10.45 0.06 4.94
C GLY A 170 -8.95 -0.23 4.93
N ILE A 171 -8.65 -1.53 4.92
CA ILE A 171 -7.28 -2.06 4.81
C ILE A 171 -7.31 -3.14 3.74
N THR A 172 -6.43 -3.03 2.75
CA THR A 172 -6.25 -4.02 1.70
C THR A 172 -4.81 -4.50 1.73
N LEU A 173 -4.64 -5.82 1.89
CA LEU A 173 -3.35 -6.48 1.80
C LEU A 173 -3.37 -7.44 0.62
N THR A 174 -2.50 -7.20 -0.35
CA THR A 174 -2.24 -8.08 -1.50
C THR A 174 -0.87 -8.72 -1.34
N GLN A 175 -0.74 -9.96 -1.83
CA GLN A 175 0.53 -10.65 -1.87
C GLN A 175 1.31 -10.20 -3.10
N GLY A 176 2.00 -9.07 -2.97
CA GLY A 176 2.62 -8.42 -4.12
C GLY A 176 3.95 -8.95 -4.54
N TYR A 177 4.89 -9.00 -3.59
CA TYR A 177 6.27 -9.35 -3.89
C TYR A 177 6.32 -10.62 -4.72
N GLU A 178 6.73 -10.41 -5.97
CA GLU A 178 6.99 -11.40 -6.99
C GLU A 178 8.09 -12.33 -6.47
N TRP A 179 7.71 -13.26 -5.61
CA TRP A 179 8.32 -14.57 -5.55
C TRP A 179 7.78 -15.40 -6.73
N GLU A 180 7.65 -14.79 -7.92
CA GLU A 180 7.31 -15.53 -9.14
C GLU A 180 8.47 -16.48 -9.41
N ASP A 181 8.21 -17.77 -9.23
CA ASP A 181 9.13 -18.82 -9.65
C ASP A 181 9.04 -18.95 -11.17
N ILE A 182 10.19 -18.82 -11.83
CA ILE A 182 10.30 -19.02 -13.27
C ILE A 182 10.34 -20.50 -13.64
N ASP A 183 10.55 -21.38 -12.66
CA ASP A 183 10.75 -22.81 -12.83
C ASP A 183 9.51 -23.60 -12.36
N ASP A 184 9.13 -24.65 -13.11
CA ASP A 184 8.09 -25.60 -12.67
C ASP A 184 8.72 -26.84 -12.02
N ASN A 185 7.89 -27.66 -11.38
CA ASN A 185 8.33 -28.82 -10.59
C ASN A 185 9.12 -29.91 -11.33
N THR A 186 9.40 -29.72 -12.62
CA THR A 186 10.31 -30.55 -13.43
C THR A 186 11.79 -30.30 -13.12
N VAL A 187 12.12 -29.22 -12.42
CA VAL A 187 13.47 -28.94 -11.91
C VAL A 187 13.45 -28.75 -10.39
N SER A 188 14.61 -28.91 -9.74
CA SER A 188 14.70 -28.90 -8.27
C SER A 188 14.36 -27.55 -7.64
N THR A 189 14.38 -26.48 -8.43
CA THR A 189 14.05 -25.11 -8.03
C THR A 189 12.57 -24.78 -8.20
N GLY A 190 11.82 -25.53 -9.00
CA GLY A 190 10.42 -25.27 -9.33
C GLY A 190 9.39 -25.81 -8.33
N VAL A 191 9.70 -25.71 -7.04
CA VAL A 191 8.84 -26.20 -5.96
C VAL A 191 8.41 -25.02 -5.09
N ASN A 192 7.23 -25.08 -4.48
CA ASN A 192 6.74 -24.03 -3.59
C ASN A 192 7.83 -23.60 -2.59
N SER A 193 7.94 -22.29 -2.40
CA SER A 193 8.85 -21.71 -1.44
C SER A 193 8.47 -22.11 -0.02
N SER A 194 9.47 -22.36 0.83
CA SER A 194 9.23 -22.56 2.27
C SER A 194 8.98 -21.24 3.01
N GLU A 195 9.21 -20.11 2.35
CA GLU A 195 8.87 -18.80 2.89
C GLU A 195 7.35 -18.65 2.98
N VAL A 196 6.90 -17.78 3.88
CA VAL A 196 5.49 -17.49 4.09
C VAL A 196 5.33 -15.98 4.08
N PHE A 197 4.44 -15.47 3.23
CA PHE A 197 4.13 -14.04 3.17
C PHE A 197 3.30 -13.65 4.39
N ASN A 198 3.93 -13.06 5.40
CA ASN A 198 3.38 -12.83 6.72
C ASN A 198 2.93 -11.39 6.94
N ASN A 199 1.67 -11.24 7.33
CA ASN A 199 1.11 -9.97 7.76
C ASN A 199 0.62 -10.04 9.21
N THR A 200 0.92 -9.00 9.98
CA THR A 200 0.37 -8.81 11.32
C THR A 200 -0.38 -7.49 11.37
N ILE A 201 -1.65 -7.52 11.77
CA ILE A 201 -2.46 -6.35 12.05
C ILE A 201 -2.83 -6.36 13.53
N THR A 202 -2.48 -5.27 14.23
CA THR A 202 -2.91 -5.04 15.61
C THR A 202 -3.68 -3.74 15.68
N VAL A 203 -4.97 -3.82 16.02
CA VAL A 203 -5.84 -2.66 16.20
C VAL A 203 -6.25 -2.57 17.66
N LYS A 204 -5.82 -1.51 18.34
CA LYS A 204 -6.06 -1.32 19.77
C LYS A 204 -6.74 0.01 20.05
N ASP A 205 -7.83 -0.01 20.82
CA ASP A 205 -8.54 1.21 21.22
C ASP A 205 -8.89 2.11 20.00
N SER A 206 -9.20 1.51 18.84
CA SER A 206 -9.29 2.22 17.56
C SER A 206 -10.40 1.65 16.67
N THR A 207 -10.66 2.30 15.54
CA THR A 207 -11.73 1.90 14.60
C THR A 207 -11.18 1.68 13.20
N VAL A 208 -11.56 0.56 12.59
CA VAL A 208 -11.41 0.32 11.15
C VAL A 208 -12.81 0.21 10.55
N THR A 209 -13.10 1.05 9.57
CA THR A 209 -14.39 1.08 8.85
C THR A 209 -14.22 0.55 7.44
N SER A 210 -15.31 0.42 6.67
CA SER A 210 -15.15 0.20 5.23
C SER A 210 -14.41 1.36 4.59
N GLY A 211 -13.66 1.03 3.55
CA GLY A 211 -13.19 1.98 2.54
C GLY A 211 -13.84 1.68 1.20
N SER A 212 -13.58 2.53 0.22
CA SER A 212 -14.09 2.44 -1.14
C SER A 212 -13.05 1.85 -2.10
N TRP A 213 -13.53 1.14 -3.13
CA TRP A 213 -12.72 0.74 -4.29
C TRP A 213 -13.19 1.43 -5.57
N THR A 214 -14.20 2.27 -5.43
CA THR A 214 -14.84 2.97 -6.53
C THR A 214 -14.98 4.44 -6.21
N ASP A 215 -15.02 5.25 -7.26
CA ASP A 215 -15.13 6.71 -7.19
C ASP A 215 -16.29 7.19 -6.30
N GLU A 216 -16.00 7.64 -5.07
CA GLU A 216 -17.01 8.14 -4.12
C GLU A 216 -17.73 9.42 -4.59
N GLY A 217 -17.15 10.15 -5.55
CA GLY A 217 -17.70 11.39 -6.10
C GLY A 217 -18.77 11.19 -7.17
N THR A 218 -18.80 10.04 -7.86
CA THR A 218 -19.74 9.80 -8.97
C THR A 218 -20.57 8.52 -8.87
N THR A 219 -20.03 7.43 -8.32
CA THR A 219 -20.69 6.12 -8.29
C THR A 219 -20.52 5.30 -7.02
N GLY A 220 -19.50 5.61 -6.23
CA GLY A 220 -19.14 5.01 -4.95
C GLY A 220 -19.91 5.64 -3.79
N TRP A 221 -19.75 5.05 -2.63
CA TRP A 221 -20.54 5.37 -1.46
C TRP A 221 -19.66 6.10 -0.44
N PHE A 222 -19.97 7.36 -0.11
CA PHE A 222 -19.15 8.16 0.81
C PHE A 222 -18.86 7.44 2.14
N GLY A 223 -17.61 7.00 2.33
CA GLY A 223 -17.01 6.64 3.62
C GLY A 223 -16.82 7.90 4.47
N ASN A 224 -17.89 8.50 4.94
CA ASN A 224 -17.92 9.90 5.41
C ASN A 224 -16.82 10.30 6.42
N THR A 225 -16.09 11.36 6.11
CA THR A 225 -15.70 12.55 6.91
C THR A 225 -16.20 12.71 8.38
N GLY A 226 -16.06 11.67 9.21
CA GLY A 226 -16.47 11.63 10.62
C GLY A 226 -17.65 10.72 10.95
N ASN A 227 -18.14 9.89 10.02
CA ASN A 227 -19.04 8.79 10.31
C ASN A 227 -18.56 7.52 9.61
N ALA A 228 -18.25 6.53 10.45
CA ALA A 228 -18.46 5.11 10.20
C ALA A 228 -19.36 4.83 8.98
N SER A 229 -18.77 4.26 7.92
CA SER A 229 -19.39 3.50 6.83
C SER A 229 -20.88 3.22 7.03
N ASP A 230 -21.69 3.46 6.01
CA ASP A 230 -23.09 3.10 6.05
C ASP A 230 -23.37 1.63 5.72
N TYR A 231 -22.35 0.76 5.89
CA TYR A 231 -22.43 -0.70 5.88
C TYR A 231 -23.87 -1.18 5.99
N ASN A 232 -24.52 -1.35 4.85
CA ASN A 232 -25.98 -1.59 4.85
C ASN A 232 -26.30 -3.03 5.27
N GLY A 233 -25.27 -3.86 5.47
CA GLY A 233 -25.34 -5.26 5.86
C GLY A 233 -26.01 -6.15 4.80
N LYS A 234 -26.01 -5.74 3.52
CA LYS A 234 -26.69 -6.47 2.45
C LYS A 234 -25.81 -6.74 1.23
N GLY A 235 -25.40 -8.01 1.12
CA GLY A 235 -24.67 -8.50 -0.04
C GLY A 235 -23.21 -8.06 0.01
N TRP A 236 -22.42 -8.61 -0.90
CA TRP A 236 -21.03 -8.20 -1.07
C TRP A 236 -20.98 -6.94 -1.94
N ASN A 237 -20.21 -5.95 -1.50
CA ASN A 237 -19.81 -4.79 -2.27
C ASN A 237 -18.32 -4.52 -2.01
N ALA A 238 -17.58 -4.12 -3.05
CA ALA A 238 -16.18 -3.74 -2.90
C ALA A 238 -16.02 -2.51 -1.98
N ASP A 239 -17.00 -1.59 -1.99
CA ASP A 239 -16.96 -0.36 -1.17
C ASP A 239 -17.41 -0.56 0.30
N ASP A 240 -17.72 -1.80 0.69
CA ASP A 240 -18.06 -2.15 2.07
C ASP A 240 -16.88 -2.82 2.79
N ILE A 241 -15.71 -2.94 2.16
CA ILE A 241 -14.56 -3.69 2.70
C ILE A 241 -13.85 -2.90 3.81
N ALA A 242 -13.87 -3.44 5.02
CA ALA A 242 -13.05 -2.96 6.13
C ALA A 242 -11.68 -3.64 6.19
N LEU A 243 -11.60 -4.91 5.77
CA LEU A 243 -10.34 -5.64 5.65
C LEU A 243 -10.41 -6.62 4.48
N ALA A 244 -9.52 -6.46 3.50
CA ALA A 244 -9.26 -7.42 2.44
C ALA A 244 -7.87 -8.02 2.60
N VAL A 245 -7.78 -9.35 2.43
CA VAL A 245 -6.54 -10.10 2.34
C VAL A 245 -6.60 -10.97 1.09
N ILE A 246 -5.71 -10.73 0.15
CA ILE A 246 -5.78 -11.26 -1.21
C ILE A 246 -4.44 -11.92 -1.57
N ALA A 247 -4.42 -13.24 -1.62
CA ALA A 247 -3.27 -14.01 -2.08
C ALA A 247 -3.16 -13.95 -3.62
N HIS A 248 -1.93 -13.88 -4.12
CA HIS A 248 -1.63 -13.77 -5.54
C HIS A 248 -1.53 -15.17 -6.17
N PRO A 249 -2.19 -15.42 -7.31
CA PRO A 249 -2.22 -16.76 -7.92
C PRO A 249 -0.88 -17.19 -8.54
N ALA A 250 0.02 -16.24 -8.80
CA ALA A 250 1.39 -16.49 -9.29
C ALA A 250 2.43 -16.36 -8.16
N ALA A 251 2.03 -16.61 -6.91
CA ALA A 251 2.97 -16.65 -5.80
C ALA A 251 3.27 -18.10 -5.42
N ASP A 252 4.54 -18.39 -5.13
CA ASP A 252 5.01 -19.71 -4.72
C ASP A 252 5.01 -19.96 -3.23
N ASN A 253 4.64 -18.96 -2.45
CA ASN A 253 4.51 -19.03 -1.01
C ASN A 253 3.08 -18.81 -0.55
N ALA A 254 2.74 -19.44 0.57
CA ALA A 254 1.46 -19.18 1.22
C ALA A 254 1.45 -17.78 1.84
N MET A 255 0.31 -17.08 1.72
CA MET A 255 0.03 -15.86 2.48
C MET A 255 -0.62 -16.20 3.82
N GLN A 256 -0.08 -15.65 4.92
CA GLN A 256 -0.63 -15.77 6.26
C GLN A 256 -0.83 -14.39 6.88
N THR A 257 -2.06 -14.10 7.30
CA THR A 257 -2.41 -12.83 7.94
C THR A 257 -3.00 -13.08 9.33
N THR A 258 -2.41 -12.46 10.35
CA THR A 258 -2.96 -12.43 11.71
C THR A 258 -3.48 -11.04 12.01
N ALA A 259 -4.79 -10.92 12.24
CA ALA A 259 -5.41 -9.64 12.63
C ALA A 259 -6.00 -9.75 14.05
N THR A 260 -5.57 -8.84 14.94
CA THR A 260 -6.03 -8.78 16.34
C THR A 260 -6.69 -7.42 16.60
N PHE A 261 -7.92 -7.45 17.10
CA PHE A 261 -8.68 -6.27 17.51
C PHE A 261 -8.92 -6.32 19.02
N ASP A 262 -8.32 -5.38 19.76
CA ASP A 262 -8.44 -5.27 21.22
C ASP A 262 -9.09 -3.94 21.61
N ASN A 263 -10.25 -4.00 22.28
CA ASN A 263 -11.09 -2.83 22.58
C ASN A 263 -11.33 -1.91 21.36
N SER A 264 -11.51 -2.52 20.19
CA SER A 264 -11.59 -1.84 18.90
C SER A 264 -12.88 -2.17 18.17
N THR A 265 -13.23 -1.34 17.19
CA THR A 265 -14.38 -1.57 16.31
C THR A 265 -13.89 -1.89 14.90
N LEU A 266 -14.38 -2.99 14.33
CA LEU A 266 -14.25 -3.31 12.91
C LEU A 266 -15.64 -3.27 12.30
N MET A 267 -15.83 -2.44 11.28
CA MET A 267 -17.16 -2.21 10.72
C MET A 267 -17.12 -2.13 9.20
N GLY A 268 -17.66 -3.15 8.57
CA GLY A 268 -17.60 -3.41 7.13
C GLY A 268 -17.40 -4.91 6.90
N ASP A 269 -17.28 -5.29 5.64
CA ASP A 269 -16.98 -6.65 5.23
C ASP A 269 -15.51 -7.00 5.47
N VAL A 270 -15.30 -8.26 5.81
CA VAL A 270 -13.97 -8.88 5.84
C VAL A 270 -13.89 -9.85 4.68
N PHE A 271 -13.00 -9.57 3.75
CA PHE A 271 -12.82 -10.32 2.52
C PHE A 271 -11.50 -11.09 2.53
N PHE A 272 -11.57 -12.37 2.18
CA PHE A 272 -10.40 -13.22 2.00
C PHE A 272 -10.47 -13.82 0.60
N SER A 273 -9.42 -13.62 -0.18
CA SER A 273 -9.18 -14.32 -1.43
C SER A 273 -7.92 -15.14 -1.29
N SER A 274 -8.03 -16.44 -1.54
CA SER A 274 -6.92 -17.37 -1.50
C SER A 274 -6.97 -18.23 -2.75
N ASN A 275 -5.80 -18.47 -3.32
CA ASN A 275 -5.58 -19.36 -4.44
C ASN A 275 -4.66 -20.49 -3.97
N PHE A 276 -4.59 -21.57 -4.75
CA PHE A 276 -3.43 -22.43 -4.64
C PHE A 276 -2.22 -21.70 -5.22
N ASP A 277 -1.06 -21.91 -4.62
CA ASP A 277 0.23 -21.35 -5.05
C ASP A 277 0.52 -21.77 -6.51
N GLU A 278 1.39 -21.02 -7.19
CA GLU A 278 1.67 -21.15 -8.63
C GLU A 278 2.01 -22.60 -9.05
N ASN A 279 2.80 -23.27 -8.23
CA ASN A 279 3.25 -24.65 -8.44
C ASN A 279 2.23 -25.73 -8.02
N PHE A 280 0.96 -25.37 -7.79
CA PHE A 280 -0.09 -26.35 -7.56
C PHE A 280 -0.66 -26.91 -8.88
N PHE A 281 -0.59 -28.23 -9.04
CA PHE A 281 -1.08 -28.95 -10.22
C PHE A 281 -2.34 -29.75 -9.88
N PRO A 282 -3.55 -29.33 -10.32
CA PRO A 282 -4.81 -30.01 -9.97
C PRO A 282 -4.91 -31.47 -10.47
N HIS A 283 -4.17 -31.81 -11.52
CA HIS A 283 -4.11 -33.16 -12.09
C HIS A 283 -2.82 -33.91 -11.74
N GLY A 284 -1.99 -33.28 -10.89
CA GLY A 284 -0.64 -33.70 -10.57
C GLY A 284 0.34 -33.55 -11.73
N ARG A 285 1.62 -33.68 -11.41
CA ARG A 285 2.78 -33.65 -12.30
C ARG A 285 3.81 -34.69 -11.86
N ASP A 286 4.62 -35.13 -12.81
CA ASP A 286 5.84 -35.90 -12.57
C ASP A 286 6.89 -34.97 -11.96
N SER A 287 7.45 -35.34 -10.81
CA SER A 287 8.40 -34.52 -10.08
C SER A 287 9.82 -34.66 -10.63
N TYR A 288 10.67 -33.69 -10.37
CA TYR A 288 12.10 -33.80 -10.69
C TYR A 288 12.82 -34.97 -9.97
N ARG A 289 12.18 -35.67 -9.02
CA ARG A 289 12.81 -36.67 -8.14
C ARG A 289 12.96 -38.04 -8.81
N ASP A 290 12.07 -38.42 -9.72
CA ASP A 290 12.20 -39.56 -10.59
C ASP A 290 11.71 -39.22 -12.01
N ALA A 291 12.56 -39.37 -13.02
CA ALA A 291 12.20 -39.01 -14.40
C ALA A 291 11.44 -40.14 -15.10
N ASP A 292 10.46 -40.75 -14.43
CA ASP A 292 9.76 -41.95 -14.92
C ASP A 292 8.45 -41.66 -15.67
N GLY A 293 7.97 -40.42 -15.63
CA GLY A 293 6.79 -39.96 -16.36
C GLY A 293 5.47 -40.25 -15.64
N ASP A 294 5.51 -40.84 -14.43
CA ASP A 294 4.33 -41.04 -13.60
C ASP A 294 4.01 -39.77 -12.78
N VAL A 295 2.73 -39.52 -12.55
CA VAL A 295 2.31 -38.38 -11.71
C VAL A 295 2.48 -38.73 -10.24
N ASP A 296 3.35 -38.01 -9.53
CA ASP A 296 3.75 -38.30 -8.15
C ASP A 296 3.59 -37.12 -7.17
N THR A 297 3.38 -35.89 -7.66
CA THR A 297 3.08 -34.70 -6.83
C THR A 297 1.96 -33.82 -7.42
N ASN A 298 1.37 -32.95 -6.59
CA ASN A 298 0.42 -31.89 -6.96
C ASN A 298 1.02 -30.49 -6.75
N GLY A 299 2.33 -30.41 -6.62
CA GLY A 299 3.04 -29.29 -5.96
C GLY A 299 3.82 -29.87 -4.80
#